data_AF-K5ZJZ0-F1
#
_entry.id   AF-K5ZJZ0-F1
#
_cell.length_a   1.000
_cell.length_b   1.000
_cell.length_c   1.000
_cell.angle_alpha   90.00
_cell.angle_beta   90.00
_cell.angle_gamma   90.00
#
_symmetry.space_group_name_H-M   'P 1'
#
loop_
_entity.id
_entity.type
_entity.pdbx_description
1 polymer ?
#
loop_
_entity_poly.entity_id
_entity_poly.type
_entity_poly.pdbx_seq_one_letter_code
_entity_poly.pdbx_strand_id
1 'polypeptide(L)'
;MEKLTLQSHGASELSFKDRYEALDKIPTPKQEFVRRIANATERTEQTVYNWLRGTFSPDKLCKKAISKELGAPIEILFPEGESCMQ
;
A
#
# COMPACT_ATOMS: atom_id res chain seq x y z
N MET A 1 19.57 -12.16 -36.77
CA MET A 1 19.89 -11.23 -35.67
C MET A 1 19.11 -9.94 -35.92
N GLU A 2 17.86 -9.87 -35.47
CA GLU A 2 17.07 -8.65 -35.54
C GLU A 2 17.34 -7.84 -34.27
N LYS A 3 17.96 -6.67 -34.43
CA LYS A 3 18.11 -5.71 -33.34
C LYS A 3 16.75 -5.06 -33.09
N LEU A 4 16.07 -5.44 -32.01
CA LEU A 4 15.00 -4.62 -31.46
C LEU A 4 15.61 -3.32 -30.94
N THR A 5 15.39 -2.23 -31.68
CA THR A 5 15.59 -0.88 -31.19
C THR A 5 14.44 -0.55 -30.23
N LEU A 6 14.70 -0.65 -28.92
CA LEU A 6 13.89 0.00 -27.90
C LEU A 6 14.09 1.51 -28.05
N GLN A 7 13.21 2.16 -28.81
CA GLN A 7 13.11 3.60 -28.85
C GLN A 7 12.59 4.11 -27.49
N SER A 8 13.52 4.47 -26.62
CA SER A 8 13.27 5.29 -25.44
C SER A 8 13.11 6.75 -25.90
N HIS A 9 11.94 7.09 -26.45
CA HIS A 9 11.55 8.48 -26.68
C HIS A 9 10.30 8.77 -25.86
N GLY A 10 10.47 9.51 -24.76
CA GLY A 10 9.35 9.95 -23.93
C GLY A 10 9.76 10.59 -22.61
N ALA A 11 10.96 10.28 -22.10
CA ALA A 11 11.44 10.83 -20.84
C ALA A 11 12.31 12.08 -20.99
N SER A 12 12.83 12.42 -22.18
CA SER A 12 13.73 13.58 -22.38
C SER A 12 13.00 14.89 -22.65
N GLU A 13 11.75 14.85 -23.13
CA GLU A 13 10.98 16.04 -23.55
C GLU A 13 9.97 16.55 -22.49
N LEU A 14 9.88 15.89 -21.33
CA LEU A 14 8.99 16.34 -20.26
C LEU A 14 9.59 17.54 -19.54
N SER A 15 8.81 18.62 -19.44
CA SER A 15 9.18 19.79 -18.64
C SER A 15 9.28 19.42 -17.16
N PHE A 16 9.91 20.28 -16.37
CA PHE A 16 9.98 20.11 -14.91
C PHE A 16 8.57 19.94 -14.29
N LYS A 17 7.57 20.67 -14.80
CA LYS A 17 6.18 20.57 -14.35
C LYS A 17 5.55 19.24 -14.74
N ASP A 18 5.72 18.78 -15.97
CA ASP A 18 5.12 17.52 -16.44
C ASP A 18 5.67 16.32 -15.66
N ARG A 19 6.94 16.37 -15.26
CA ARG A 19 7.55 15.35 -14.40
C ARG A 19 6.92 15.32 -13.01
N TYR A 20 6.58 16.48 -12.44
CA TYR A 20 5.92 16.57 -11.14
C TYR A 20 4.48 16.05 -11.23
N GLU A 21 3.70 16.49 -12.22
CA GLU A 21 2.30 16.03 -12.41
C GLU A 21 2.22 14.53 -12.75
N ALA A 22 3.24 13.96 -13.39
CA ALA A 22 3.31 12.52 -13.60
C ALA A 22 3.40 11.71 -12.28
N LEU A 23 3.89 12.32 -11.18
CA LEU A 23 3.93 11.68 -9.86
C LEU A 23 2.53 11.44 -9.29
N ASP A 24 1.52 12.23 -9.67
CA ASP A 24 0.13 12.04 -9.20
C ASP A 24 -0.46 10.68 -9.66
N LYS A 25 0.11 10.11 -10.72
CA LYS A 25 -0.27 8.79 -11.25
C LYS A 25 0.45 7.64 -10.54
N ILE A 26 1.50 7.94 -9.78
CA ILE A 26 2.30 6.96 -9.06
C ILE A 26 1.75 6.92 -7.63
N PRO A 27 1.22 5.77 -7.17
CA PRO A 27 0.79 5.65 -5.78
C PRO A 27 1.99 5.92 -4.86
N THR A 28 1.76 6.72 -3.82
CA THR A 28 2.77 6.92 -2.77
C THR A 28 3.07 5.59 -2.06
N PRO A 29 4.24 5.44 -1.42
CA PRO A 29 4.56 4.22 -0.66
C PRO A 29 3.50 3.83 0.38
N LYS A 30 2.83 4.82 1.00
CA LYS A 30 1.72 4.58 1.93
C LYS A 30 0.47 4.04 1.24
N GLN A 31 0.13 4.55 0.05
CA GLN A 31 -0.99 4.05 -0.74
C GLN A 31 -0.72 2.62 -1.24
N GLU A 32 0.50 2.34 -1.72
CA GLU A 32 0.88 0.97 -2.10
C GLU A 32 0.78 0.00 -0.92
N PHE A 33 1.23 0.41 0.26
CA PHE A 33 1.10 -0.39 1.48
C PHE A 33 -0.37 -0.70 1.80
N VAL A 34 -1.24 0.32 1.80
CA VAL A 34 -2.68 0.15 2.07
C VAL A 34 -3.32 -0.77 1.05
N ARG A 35 -3.03 -0.58 -0.24
CA ARG A 35 -3.55 -1.41 -1.33
C ARG A 35 -3.10 -2.87 -1.20
N ARG A 36 -1.85 -3.10 -0.81
CA ARG A 36 -1.33 -4.46 -0.56
C ARG A 36 -2.09 -5.16 0.55
N ILE A 37 -2.32 -4.49 1.66
CA ILE A 37 -3.11 -5.04 2.79
C ILE A 37 -4.58 -5.24 2.42
N ALA A 38 -5.17 -4.32 1.68
CA ALA A 38 -6.54 -4.42 1.20
C ALA A 38 -6.74 -5.69 0.34
N ASN A 39 -5.81 -5.92 -0.60
CA ASN A 39 -5.81 -7.13 -1.43
C ASN A 39 -5.61 -8.41 -0.59
N ALA A 40 -4.65 -8.41 0.34
CA ALA A 40 -4.35 -9.57 1.18
C ALA A 40 -5.52 -9.97 2.11
N THR A 41 -6.37 -9.02 2.48
CA THR A 41 -7.49 -9.23 3.41
C THR A 41 -8.86 -9.30 2.73
N GLU A 42 -8.91 -9.13 1.40
CA GLU A 42 -10.16 -9.01 0.63
C GLU A 42 -11.08 -7.93 1.21
N ARG A 43 -10.50 -6.76 1.52
CA ARG A 43 -11.19 -5.57 2.04
C ARG A 43 -10.93 -4.36 1.17
N THR A 44 -11.68 -3.29 1.42
CA THR A 44 -11.46 -2.00 0.76
C THR A 44 -10.27 -1.27 1.41
N GLU A 45 -9.60 -0.42 0.64
CA GLU A 45 -8.57 0.47 1.18
C GLU A 45 -9.10 1.35 2.32
N GLN A 46 -10.37 1.79 2.24
CA GLN A 46 -11.02 2.55 3.30
C GLN A 46 -11.10 1.77 4.61
N THR A 47 -11.40 0.47 4.56
CA THR A 47 -11.40 -0.40 5.74
C THR A 47 -10.01 -0.45 6.38
N VAL A 48 -8.95 -0.56 5.57
CA VAL A 48 -7.57 -0.55 6.05
C VAL A 48 -7.21 0.79 6.69
N TYR A 49 -7.60 1.92 6.08
CA TYR A 49 -7.43 3.23 6.70
C TYR A 49 -8.15 3.34 8.05
N ASN A 50 -9.35 2.78 8.18
CA ASN A 50 -10.07 2.79 9.45
C ASN A 50 -9.36 1.95 10.52
N TRP A 51 -8.68 0.86 10.15
CA TRP A 51 -7.83 0.09 11.07
C TRP A 51 -6.60 0.89 11.49
N LEU A 52 -5.91 1.55 10.54
CA LEU A 52 -4.73 2.37 10.82
C LEU A 52 -5.07 3.59 11.69
N ARG A 53 -6.30 4.12 11.59
CA ARG A 53 -6.81 5.21 12.43
C ARG A 53 -7.37 4.73 13.76
N GLY A 54 -7.53 3.43 13.97
CA GLY A 54 -8.11 2.90 15.19
C GLY A 54 -9.63 2.87 15.29
N THR A 55 -10.34 3.39 14.28
CA THR A 55 -11.81 3.46 14.31
C THR A 55 -12.43 2.06 14.40
N PHE A 56 -11.81 1.07 13.77
CA PHE A 56 -12.21 -0.34 13.85
C PHE A 56 -10.99 -1.23 14.03
N SER A 57 -11.19 -2.43 14.56
CA SER A 57 -10.14 -3.46 14.64
C SER A 57 -10.37 -4.54 13.58
N PRO A 58 -9.32 -5.03 12.89
CA PRO A 58 -9.45 -6.16 11.99
C PRO A 58 -9.90 -7.44 12.72
N ASP A 59 -10.75 -8.23 12.08
CA ASP A 59 -11.17 -9.53 12.60
C ASP A 59 -10.01 -10.55 12.63
N LYS A 60 -10.24 -11.71 13.26
CA LYS A 60 -9.21 -12.75 13.42
C LYS A 60 -8.65 -13.28 12.10
N LEU A 61 -9.45 -13.35 11.04
CA LEU A 61 -8.98 -13.80 9.72
C LEU A 61 -8.14 -12.71 9.06
N CYS A 62 -8.58 -11.45 9.14
CA CYS A 62 -7.83 -10.31 8.64
C CYS A 62 -6.47 -10.16 9.35
N LYS A 63 -6.41 -10.29 10.68
CA LYS A 63 -5.16 -10.26 11.45
C LYS A 63 -4.17 -11.34 11.00
N LYS A 64 -4.65 -12.56 10.73
CA LYS A 64 -3.84 -13.65 10.18
C LYS A 64 -3.32 -13.36 8.78
N ALA A 65 -4.16 -12.82 7.90
CA ALA A 65 -3.75 -12.43 6.55
C ALA A 65 -2.68 -11.32 6.57
N ILE A 66 -2.86 -10.31 7.41
CA ILE A 66 -1.88 -9.22 7.59
C ILE A 66 -0.56 -9.76 8.16
N SER A 67 -0.61 -10.64 9.16
CA SER A 67 0.58 -11.29 9.71
C SER A 67 1.38 -12.05 8.65
N LYS A 68 0.68 -12.82 7.79
CA LYS A 68 1.31 -13.52 6.66
C LYS A 68 1.92 -12.54 5.64
N GLU A 69 1.19 -11.49 5.29
CA GLU A 69 1.62 -10.48 4.30
C GLU A 69 2.84 -9.67 4.78
N LEU A 70 2.93 -9.41 6.08
CA LEU A 70 4.02 -8.62 6.67
C LEU A 70 5.16 -9.46 7.23
N GLY A 71 4.99 -10.79 7.33
CA GLY A 71 6.00 -11.69 7.90
C GLY A 71 6.25 -11.45 9.39
N ALA A 72 5.26 -10.90 10.11
CA ALA A 72 5.38 -10.57 11.54
C ALA A 72 4.26 -11.23 12.37
N PRO A 73 4.53 -11.66 13.62
CA PRO A 73 3.52 -12.23 14.51
C PRO A 73 2.35 -11.28 14.78
N ILE A 74 1.16 -11.85 15.00
CA ILE A 74 -0.07 -11.08 15.28
C ILE A 74 0.10 -10.25 16.55
N GLU A 75 0.77 -10.77 17.55
CA GLU A 75 0.98 -10.16 18.87
C GLU A 75 1.87 -8.90 18.77
N ILE A 76 2.77 -8.87 17.79
CA ILE A 76 3.63 -7.70 17.51
C ILE A 76 2.87 -6.65 16.69
N LEU A 77 2.07 -7.09 15.72
CA LEU A 77 1.29 -6.21 14.86
C LEU A 77 0.05 -5.62 15.55
N PHE A 78 -0.49 -6.34 16.52
CA PHE A 78 -1.73 -6.01 17.24
C PHE A 78 -1.56 -6.33 18.75
N PRO A 79 -0.82 -5.51 19.51
CA PRO A 79 -0.57 -5.74 20.93
C PRO A 79 -1.86 -5.72 21.77
N GLU A 80 -2.00 -6.68 22.69
CA GLU A 80 -3.13 -6.70 23.63
C GLU A 80 -2.96 -5.62 24.71
N GLY A 81 -3.97 -4.77 24.90
CA GLY A 81 -3.98 -3.72 25.94
C GLY A 81 -3.77 -2.30 25.43
N GLU A 82 -3.33 -2.11 24.18
CA GLU A 82 -3.43 -0.83 23.49
C GLU A 82 -4.82 -0.74 22.86
N SER A 83 -5.80 -0.27 23.62
CA SER A 83 -6.98 0.31 22.98
C SER A 83 -6.47 1.44 22.09
N CYS A 84 -6.91 1.46 20.84
CA CYS A 84 -6.60 2.56 19.95
C CYS A 84 -7.37 3.80 20.43
N MET A 85 -6.89 4.43 21.48
CA MET A 85 -7.29 5.76 21.90
C MET A 85 -6.35 6.75 21.21
N GLN A 86 -6.73 7.17 20.01
CA GLN A 86 -6.33 8.45 19.44
C GLN A 86 -7.53 9.09 18.76
#